data_AF-A0A519S3I1-F1
#
_entry.id   AF-A0A519S3I1-F1
#
_cell.length_a   1.000
_cell.length_b   1.000
_cell.length_c   1.000
_cell.angle_alpha   90.00
_cell.angle_beta   90.00
_cell.angle_gamma   90.00
#
_symmetry.space_group_name_H-M   'P 1'
#
loop_
_entity.id
_entity.type
_entity.pdbx_description
1 polymer ?
#
loop_
_entity_poly.entity_id
_entity_poly.type
_entity_poly.pdbx_seq_one_letter_code
_entity_poly.pdbx_strand_id
1 'polypeptide(L)'
;MNLNPLLLKTSIFCILFFFSSFGFSQARQSLSGNLKYKDGPIAKDITVSLVRISDSLIVQRQSSSDDGKFLFQNLKADIYSIIFTSIGIQKAKLGPVTINNESLVLDTVFLHRNVAQLKEVSIKTARQLIQKSIDKTTIDVENTSLAVGNTALDLLTRAPGLTVMNDGTIQLNGKAGVTVMLDGKLTYLSSSQLATLLRSTNSSQIKSIEIMTHPPVKFDASGSAGLINIISKKNKELGSNGTVTADAALGRFLKANTGLSINQRSKKINVFGIYNYADNKRYGVLNLDRAVSSLHDLSNIGQQSNSTTKNLNHTYKAGMDYDINKTNT
;
A
#
# COMPACT_ATOMS: atom_id res chain seq x y z
N MET A 1 66.99 -6.67 -78.72
CA MET A 1 65.64 -6.18 -79.11
C MET A 1 65.26 -5.15 -78.04
N ASN A 2 65.51 -3.87 -78.33
CA ASN A 2 65.45 -2.78 -77.34
C ASN A 2 64.00 -2.35 -77.14
N LEU A 3 63.38 -2.78 -76.04
CA LEU A 3 62.07 -2.30 -75.61
C LEU A 3 62.21 -0.89 -75.06
N ASN A 4 61.45 0.04 -75.63
CA ASN A 4 61.50 1.47 -75.33
C ASN A 4 61.02 1.71 -73.88
N PRO A 5 61.83 2.31 -72.98
CA PRO A 5 61.52 2.38 -71.55
C PRO A 5 60.27 3.20 -71.23
N LEU A 6 59.83 4.06 -72.17
CA LEU A 6 58.59 4.82 -72.04
C LEU A 6 57.34 3.94 -72.24
N LEU A 7 57.37 3.02 -73.20
CA LEU A 7 56.27 2.08 -73.49
C LEU A 7 56.11 1.03 -72.38
N LEU A 8 57.22 0.62 -71.74
CA LEU A 8 57.17 -0.30 -70.61
C LEU A 8 56.57 0.37 -69.35
N LYS A 9 56.88 1.65 -69.12
CA LYS A 9 56.31 2.43 -68.00
C LYS A 9 54.83 2.74 -68.18
N THR A 10 54.37 3.04 -69.40
CA THR A 10 52.94 3.27 -69.66
C THR A 10 52.14 1.96 -69.59
N SER A 11 52.71 0.83 -70.02
CA SER A 11 52.05 -0.48 -69.92
C SER A 11 51.92 -0.98 -68.47
N ILE A 12 52.93 -0.75 -67.62
CA ILE A 12 52.87 -1.03 -66.17
C ILE A 12 51.84 -0.13 -65.45
N PHE A 13 51.73 1.14 -65.84
CA PHE A 13 50.75 2.07 -65.25
C PHE A 13 49.31 1.69 -65.63
N CYS A 14 49.06 1.22 -66.86
CA CYS A 14 47.76 0.72 -67.28
C CYS A 14 47.37 -0.61 -66.60
N ILE A 15 48.32 -1.51 -66.34
CA ILE A 15 48.07 -2.77 -65.61
C ILE A 15 47.75 -2.51 -64.13
N LEU A 16 48.40 -1.53 -63.49
CA LEU A 16 48.07 -1.14 -62.11
C LEU A 16 46.71 -0.44 -61.97
N PHE A 17 46.24 0.26 -63.00
CA PHE A 17 44.92 0.91 -63.00
C PHE A 17 43.77 -0.07 -63.27
N PHE A 18 44.04 -1.18 -63.98
CA PHE A 18 43.06 -2.25 -64.17
C PHE A 18 42.91 -3.15 -62.94
N PHE A 19 43.95 -3.29 -62.11
CA PHE A 19 43.90 -4.11 -60.88
C PHE A 19 43.19 -3.44 -59.70
N SER A 20 43.08 -2.10 -59.67
CA SER A 20 42.33 -1.38 -58.64
C SER A 20 40.81 -1.36 -58.85
N SER A 21 40.34 -1.86 -60.00
CA SER A 21 38.91 -1.92 -60.34
C SER A 21 38.21 -3.19 -59.85
N PHE A 22 38.96 -4.19 -59.36
CA PHE A 22 38.41 -5.29 -58.55
C PHE A 22 38.25 -4.83 -57.09
N GLY A 23 37.52 -3.73 -56.90
CA GLY A 23 36.99 -3.37 -55.60
C GLY A 23 36.03 -4.49 -55.17
N PHE A 24 36.36 -5.16 -54.08
CA PHE A 24 35.51 -6.14 -53.41
C PHE A 24 34.10 -5.56 -53.20
N SER A 25 33.18 -5.85 -54.13
CA SER A 25 31.75 -5.86 -53.81
C SER A 25 31.53 -7.11 -52.97
N GLN A 26 31.87 -7.04 -51.68
CA GLN A 26 31.37 -8.00 -50.71
C GLN A 26 29.86 -7.81 -50.74
N ALA A 27 29.13 -8.79 -51.27
CA ALA A 27 27.67 -8.80 -51.26
C ALA A 27 27.22 -8.41 -49.85
N ARG A 28 26.67 -7.21 -49.68
CA ARG A 28 26.25 -6.72 -48.36
C ARG A 28 24.92 -7.37 -48.05
N GLN A 29 24.95 -8.53 -47.40
CA GLN A 29 23.72 -9.20 -47.00
C GLN A 29 22.95 -8.28 -46.06
N SER A 30 21.65 -8.21 -46.31
CA SER A 30 20.73 -7.46 -45.47
C SER A 30 19.52 -8.31 -45.08
N LEU A 31 18.97 -8.00 -43.92
CA LEU A 31 17.75 -8.61 -43.42
C LEU A 31 16.80 -7.48 -43.06
N SER A 32 15.63 -7.47 -43.67
CA SER A 32 14.60 -6.47 -43.40
C SER A 32 13.24 -7.09 -43.12
N GLY A 33 12.37 -6.32 -42.47
CA GLY A 33 11.01 -6.74 -42.17
C GLY A 33 10.16 -5.59 -41.64
N ASN A 34 8.87 -5.85 -41.48
CA ASN A 34 7.89 -4.90 -40.97
C ASN A 34 7.23 -5.43 -39.68
N LEU A 35 6.99 -4.56 -38.71
CA LEU A 35 6.37 -4.86 -37.42
C LEU A 35 5.01 -4.19 -37.30
N LYS A 36 3.99 -4.98 -36.92
CA LYS A 36 2.66 -4.48 -36.58
C LYS A 36 2.19 -5.06 -35.25
N TYR A 37 1.35 -4.32 -34.55
CA TYR A 37 0.59 -4.91 -33.45
C TYR A 37 -0.57 -5.74 -34.00
N LYS A 38 -0.83 -6.89 -33.39
CA LYS A 38 -1.93 -7.79 -33.80
C LYS A 38 -3.30 -7.10 -33.72
N ASP A 39 -3.43 -6.10 -32.88
CA ASP A 39 -4.64 -5.37 -32.53
C ASP A 39 -4.67 -3.93 -33.07
N GLY A 40 -3.92 -3.64 -34.14
CA GLY A 40 -4.11 -2.41 -34.92
C GLY A 40 -2.81 -1.78 -35.45
N PRO A 41 -2.25 -0.76 -34.76
CA PRO A 41 -1.29 0.16 -35.36
C PRO A 41 0.08 -0.47 -35.66
N ILE A 42 0.86 0.26 -36.45
CA ILE A 42 2.26 -0.03 -36.72
C ILE A 42 3.04 -0.07 -35.40
N ALA A 43 3.93 -1.06 -35.26
CA ALA A 43 4.76 -1.18 -34.07
C ALA A 43 6.08 -0.43 -34.27
N LYS A 44 6.12 0.81 -33.76
CA LYS A 44 7.30 1.68 -33.75
C LYS A 44 8.12 1.53 -32.47
N ASP A 45 9.37 1.99 -32.50
CA ASP A 45 10.30 1.99 -31.36
C ASP A 45 10.51 0.62 -30.69
N ILE A 46 10.39 -0.45 -31.48
CA ILE A 46 10.65 -1.81 -31.01
C ILE A 46 12.13 -2.12 -31.17
N THR A 47 12.79 -2.52 -30.09
CA THR A 47 14.15 -3.01 -30.16
C THR A 47 14.15 -4.40 -30.80
N VAL A 48 14.79 -4.50 -31.96
CA VAL A 48 15.01 -5.73 -32.73
C VAL A 48 16.46 -6.15 -32.52
N SER A 49 16.68 -7.32 -31.92
CA SER A 49 18.01 -7.89 -31.70
C SER A 49 18.20 -9.12 -32.59
N LEU A 50 19.27 -9.14 -33.37
CA LEU A 50 19.68 -10.29 -34.17
C LEU A 50 20.68 -11.13 -33.35
N VAL A 51 20.32 -12.38 -33.07
CA VAL A 51 21.06 -13.30 -32.21
C VAL A 51 21.54 -14.48 -33.05
N ARG A 52 22.84 -14.74 -33.04
CA ARG A 52 23.37 -15.93 -33.71
C ARG A 52 23.02 -17.18 -32.89
N ILE A 53 22.50 -18.22 -33.53
CA ILE A 53 21.99 -19.40 -32.81
C ILE A 53 23.12 -20.25 -32.23
N SER A 54 24.26 -20.35 -32.92
CA SER A 54 25.37 -21.23 -32.52
C SER A 54 25.97 -20.90 -31.16
N ASP A 55 26.02 -19.62 -30.78
CA ASP A 55 26.61 -19.16 -29.52
C ASP A 55 25.72 -18.22 -28.70
N SER A 56 24.48 -17.99 -29.16
CA SER A 56 23.51 -17.07 -28.52
C SER A 56 24.00 -15.63 -28.37
N LEU A 57 25.03 -15.20 -29.13
CA LEU A 57 25.52 -13.83 -29.07
C LEU A 57 24.63 -12.89 -29.88
N ILE A 58 24.40 -11.69 -29.31
CA ILE A 58 23.72 -10.61 -30.01
C ILE A 58 24.70 -10.00 -31.01
N VAL A 59 24.44 -10.20 -32.30
CA VAL A 59 25.32 -9.76 -33.39
C VAL A 59 25.03 -8.30 -33.75
N GLN A 60 23.75 -7.92 -33.80
CA GLN A 60 23.32 -6.56 -34.06
C GLN A 60 22.03 -6.24 -33.31
N ARG A 61 21.81 -4.96 -33.04
CA ARG A 61 20.57 -4.45 -32.46
C ARG A 61 20.20 -3.13 -33.14
N GLN A 62 18.93 -2.97 -33.42
CA GLN A 62 18.37 -1.75 -34.01
C GLN A 62 16.96 -1.51 -33.45
N SER A 63 16.46 -0.30 -33.60
CA SER A 63 15.06 0.02 -33.33
C SER A 63 14.28 0.05 -34.65
N SER A 64 13.02 -0.38 -34.62
CA SER A 64 12.12 -0.20 -35.75
C SER A 64 11.82 1.29 -35.97
N SER A 65 11.72 1.71 -37.24
CA SER A 65 11.33 3.07 -37.62
C SER A 65 9.88 3.40 -37.26
N ASP A 66 9.47 4.66 -37.48
CA ASP A 66 8.08 5.12 -37.30
C ASP A 66 7.08 4.33 -38.17
N ASP A 67 7.53 3.81 -39.32
CA ASP A 67 6.77 2.95 -40.22
C ASP A 67 6.85 1.45 -39.86
N GLY A 68 7.45 1.12 -38.71
CA GLY A 68 7.60 -0.24 -38.19
C GLY A 68 8.61 -1.09 -38.94
N LYS A 69 9.48 -0.48 -39.77
CA LYS A 69 10.49 -1.21 -40.54
C LYS A 69 11.79 -1.36 -39.75
N PHE A 70 12.47 -2.47 -39.93
CA PHE A 70 13.84 -2.68 -39.43
C PHE A 70 14.74 -3.21 -40.55
N LEU A 71 16.04 -2.89 -40.51
CA LEU A 71 17.02 -3.24 -41.54
C LEU A 71 18.40 -3.53 -40.94
N PHE A 72 18.78 -4.80 -40.90
CA PHE A 72 20.16 -5.20 -40.59
C PHE A 72 20.97 -5.24 -41.89
N GLN A 73 22.21 -4.75 -41.84
CA GLN A 73 23.12 -4.72 -42.99
C GLN A 73 24.48 -5.32 -42.59
N ASN A 74 25.24 -5.78 -43.60
CA ASN A 74 26.57 -6.38 -43.45
C ASN A 74 26.54 -7.64 -42.59
N LEU A 75 25.55 -8.50 -42.82
CA LEU A 75 25.39 -9.76 -42.10
C LEU A 75 26.32 -10.83 -42.68
N LYS A 76 26.81 -11.74 -41.83
CA LYS A 76 27.55 -12.92 -42.29
C LYS A 76 26.55 -14.04 -42.63
N ALA A 77 26.93 -14.96 -43.51
CA ALA A 77 26.12 -16.13 -43.76
C ALA A 77 26.14 -17.05 -42.53
N ASP A 78 24.99 -17.17 -41.85
CA ASP A 78 24.82 -17.93 -40.62
C ASP A 78 23.31 -18.10 -40.32
N ILE A 79 23.00 -18.84 -39.25
CA ILE A 79 21.64 -19.03 -38.75
C ILE A 79 21.40 -18.12 -37.56
N TYR A 80 20.40 -17.27 -37.69
CA TYR A 80 20.04 -16.27 -36.70
C TYR A 80 18.64 -16.49 -36.12
N SER A 81 18.40 -15.92 -34.96
CA SER A 81 17.09 -15.70 -34.38
C SER A 81 16.93 -14.22 -34.06
N ILE A 82 15.72 -13.71 -34.24
CA ILE A 82 15.39 -12.30 -34.05
C ILE A 82 14.55 -12.20 -32.79
N ILE A 83 14.95 -11.33 -31.87
CA ILE A 83 14.25 -11.08 -30.61
C ILE A 83 13.69 -9.66 -30.64
N PHE A 84 12.40 -9.54 -30.38
CA PHE A 84 11.69 -8.26 -30.32
C PHE A 84 11.38 -7.92 -28.86
N THR A 85 11.83 -6.76 -28.42
CA THR A 85 11.65 -6.27 -27.05
C THR A 85 11.31 -4.79 -27.04
N SER A 86 10.33 -4.41 -26.24
CA SER A 86 10.01 -3.02 -25.91
C SER A 86 9.20 -2.98 -24.63
N ILE A 87 9.03 -1.80 -24.05
CA ILE A 87 8.13 -1.60 -22.91
C ILE A 87 6.70 -1.76 -23.43
N GLY A 88 5.89 -2.57 -22.74
CA GLY A 88 4.49 -2.78 -23.12
C GLY A 88 4.25 -3.78 -24.24
N ILE A 89 5.23 -4.62 -24.61
CA ILE A 89 5.02 -5.79 -25.48
C ILE A 89 5.43 -7.09 -24.78
N GLN A 90 4.81 -8.19 -25.17
CA GLN A 90 5.30 -9.51 -24.79
C GLN A 90 6.53 -9.82 -25.64
N LYS A 91 7.65 -10.16 -24.99
CA LYS A 91 8.90 -10.52 -25.68
C LYS A 91 8.61 -11.59 -26.73
N ALA A 92 8.88 -11.30 -27.99
CA ALA A 92 8.67 -12.21 -29.11
C ALA A 92 10.01 -12.67 -29.69
N LYS A 93 10.06 -13.90 -30.19
CA LYS A 93 11.24 -14.49 -30.83
C LYS A 93 10.81 -15.08 -32.16
N LEU A 94 11.52 -14.74 -33.23
CA LEU A 94 11.36 -15.29 -34.57
C LEU A 94 12.63 -16.03 -34.97
N GLY A 95 12.47 -17.16 -35.66
CA GLY A 95 13.57 -17.95 -36.20
C GLY A 95 13.37 -19.45 -35.99
N PRO A 96 14.30 -20.27 -36.50
CA PRO A 96 15.56 -19.87 -37.14
C PRO A 96 15.38 -19.15 -38.50
N VAL A 97 16.29 -18.22 -38.80
CA VAL A 97 16.38 -17.48 -40.07
C VAL A 97 17.79 -17.68 -40.62
N THR A 98 17.88 -18.33 -41.79
CA THR A 98 19.17 -18.57 -42.46
C THR A 98 19.49 -17.42 -43.40
N ILE A 99 20.62 -16.76 -43.19
CA ILE A 99 21.14 -15.74 -44.10
C ILE A 99 22.18 -16.41 -44.99
N ASN A 100 21.94 -16.42 -46.30
CA ASN A 100 22.85 -16.94 -47.32
C ASN A 100 23.54 -15.76 -48.05
N ASN A 101 23.82 -15.89 -49.35
CA ASN A 101 24.49 -14.85 -50.14
C ASN A 101 23.54 -13.74 -50.64
N GLU A 102 22.27 -13.74 -50.25
CA GLU A 102 21.25 -12.80 -50.73
C GLU A 102 20.58 -12.06 -49.57
N SER A 103 20.02 -10.88 -49.88
CA SER A 103 19.21 -10.10 -48.95
C SER A 103 17.87 -10.77 -48.70
N LEU A 104 17.51 -10.93 -47.43
CA LEU A 104 16.26 -11.56 -47.02
C LEU A 104 15.25 -10.49 -46.55
N VAL A 105 14.04 -10.55 -47.08
CA VAL A 105 12.89 -9.75 -46.62
C VAL A 105 11.92 -10.68 -45.92
N LEU A 106 11.62 -10.39 -44.66
CA LEU A 106 10.67 -11.13 -43.85
C LEU A 106 9.25 -10.61 -44.06
N ASP A 107 8.29 -11.53 -43.93
CA ASP A 107 6.88 -11.17 -43.80
C ASP A 107 6.64 -10.30 -42.56
N THR A 108 5.46 -9.67 -42.53
CA THR A 108 5.07 -8.81 -41.42
C THR A 108 4.99 -9.60 -40.11
N VAL A 109 5.73 -9.17 -39.10
CA VAL A 109 5.75 -9.80 -37.78
C VAL A 109 4.72 -9.11 -36.88
N PHE A 110 3.80 -9.91 -36.33
CA PHE A 110 2.76 -9.42 -35.43
C PHE A 110 3.20 -9.53 -33.96
N LEU A 111 3.23 -8.40 -33.27
CA LEU A 111 3.58 -8.30 -31.84
C LEU A 111 2.33 -8.22 -30.98
N HIS A 112 2.40 -8.82 -29.78
CA HIS A 112 1.34 -8.75 -28.78
C HIS A 112 1.69 -7.66 -27.77
N ARG A 113 0.77 -6.70 -27.58
CA ARG A 113 0.89 -5.70 -26.52
C ARG A 113 0.72 -6.40 -25.17
N ASN A 114 1.65 -6.15 -24.26
CA ASN A 114 1.54 -6.56 -22.86
C ASN A 114 0.89 -5.40 -22.10
N VAL A 115 -0.43 -5.46 -21.94
CA VAL A 115 -1.17 -4.57 -21.04
C VAL A 115 -0.95 -5.07 -19.61
N ALA A 116 0.31 -5.05 -19.16
CA ALA A 116 0.62 -5.25 -17.77
C ALA A 116 0.13 -4.00 -17.04
N GLN A 117 -1.02 -4.14 -16.36
CA GLN A 117 -1.46 -3.20 -15.34
C GLN A 117 -0.28 -3.01 -14.38
N LEU A 118 0.35 -1.83 -14.42
CA LEU A 118 1.40 -1.48 -13.47
C LEU A 118 0.78 -1.60 -12.09
N LYS A 119 1.10 -2.67 -11.34
CA LYS A 119 0.84 -2.70 -9.90
C LYS A 119 1.70 -1.60 -9.32
N GLU A 120 1.04 -0.48 -9.03
CA GLU A 120 1.60 0.65 -8.32
C GLU A 120 2.42 0.15 -7.13
N VAL A 121 3.73 0.44 -7.14
CA VAL A 121 4.58 0.21 -5.97
C VAL A 121 4.25 1.33 -4.98
N SER A 122 3.17 1.14 -4.23
CA SER A 122 2.82 1.98 -3.11
C SER A 122 3.80 1.70 -1.98
N ILE A 123 4.78 2.58 -1.79
CA ILE A 123 5.61 2.58 -0.58
C ILE A 123 4.68 3.04 0.56
N LYS A 124 4.00 2.07 1.19
CA LYS A 124 3.25 2.31 2.42
C LYS A 124 4.27 2.39 3.56
N THR A 125 4.80 3.58 3.82
CA THR A 125 5.56 3.83 5.05
C THR A 125 4.64 3.49 6.23
N ALA A 126 5.03 2.51 7.04
CA ALA A 126 4.30 2.17 8.25
C ALA A 126 4.27 3.40 9.16
N ARG A 127 3.08 3.93 9.46
CA ARG A 127 2.95 5.02 10.42
C ARG A 127 3.43 4.54 11.79
N GLN A 128 4.15 5.40 12.49
CA GLN A 128 4.55 5.13 13.86
C GLN A 128 3.30 5.03 14.75
N LEU A 129 3.22 3.94 15.52
CA LEU A 129 2.11 3.64 16.42
C LEU A 129 1.91 4.74 17.48
N ILE A 130 3.00 5.29 18.00
CA ILE A 130 2.97 6.35 19.00
C ILE A 130 3.78 7.52 18.46
N GLN A 131 3.18 8.71 18.46
CA GLN A 131 3.80 9.97 18.06
C GLN A 131 3.73 10.93 19.23
N LYS A 132 4.89 11.37 19.71
CA LYS A 132 4.98 12.34 20.81
C LYS A 132 5.28 13.72 20.23
N SER A 133 4.37 14.65 20.45
CA SER A 133 4.53 16.08 20.22
C SER A 133 4.66 16.80 21.56
N ILE A 134 4.98 18.10 21.53
CA ILE A 134 5.25 18.89 22.73
C ILE A 134 4.02 18.95 23.67
N ASP A 135 2.81 19.03 23.11
CA ASP A 135 1.56 19.17 23.87
C ASP A 135 0.66 17.92 23.82
N LYS A 136 1.02 16.92 23.01
CA LYS A 136 0.13 15.80 22.68
C LYS A 136 0.90 14.52 22.42
N THR A 137 0.42 13.42 22.99
CA THR A 137 0.80 12.06 22.59
C THR A 137 -0.33 11.47 21.76
N THR A 138 -0.03 11.03 20.55
CA THR A 138 -1.01 10.43 19.63
C THR A 138 -0.70 8.95 19.45
N ILE A 139 -1.70 8.11 19.66
CA ILE A 139 -1.64 6.68 19.35
C ILE A 139 -2.42 6.48 18.06
N ASP A 140 -1.74 6.08 16.99
CA ASP A 140 -2.40 5.68 15.74
C ASP A 140 -2.92 4.25 15.90
N VAL A 141 -4.23 4.09 15.81
CA VAL A 141 -4.88 2.78 15.96
C VAL A 141 -5.11 2.17 14.59
N GLU A 142 -5.35 3.02 13.59
CA GLU A 142 -5.69 2.61 12.23
C GLU A 142 -4.56 1.78 11.60
N ASN A 143 -4.92 0.67 10.96
CA ASN A 143 -3.99 -0.25 10.30
C ASN A 143 -2.93 -0.88 11.23
N THR A 144 -3.18 -0.92 12.54
CA THR A 144 -2.32 -1.60 13.51
C THR A 144 -3.02 -2.81 14.14
N SER A 145 -2.27 -3.66 14.84
CA SER A 145 -2.84 -4.78 15.60
C SER A 145 -3.81 -4.34 16.71
N LEU A 146 -3.73 -3.08 17.15
CA LEU A 146 -4.66 -2.52 18.13
C LEU A 146 -6.07 -2.37 17.57
N ALA A 147 -6.23 -2.23 16.25
CA ALA A 147 -7.55 -2.09 15.61
C ALA A 147 -8.39 -3.39 15.66
N VAL A 148 -7.79 -4.55 15.93
CA VAL A 148 -8.46 -5.85 15.83
C VAL A 148 -8.73 -6.43 17.21
N GLY A 149 -9.98 -6.87 17.44
CA GLY A 149 -10.37 -7.62 18.64
C GLY A 149 -10.33 -6.84 19.96
N ASN A 150 -10.19 -5.50 19.93
CA ASN A 150 -10.19 -4.66 21.12
C ASN A 150 -11.42 -3.74 21.13
N THR A 151 -11.74 -3.21 22.31
CA THR A 151 -12.72 -2.13 22.47
C THR A 151 -12.01 -0.78 22.59
N ALA A 152 -12.71 0.33 22.36
CA ALA A 152 -12.13 1.66 22.57
C ALA A 152 -11.65 1.85 24.03
N LEU A 153 -12.33 1.22 25.01
CA LEU A 153 -11.89 1.22 26.40
C LEU A 153 -10.58 0.46 26.58
N ASP A 154 -10.41 -0.69 25.93
CA ASP A 154 -9.17 -1.46 25.99
C ASP A 154 -7.99 -0.67 25.39
N LEU A 155 -8.23 0.10 24.33
CA LEU A 155 -7.22 0.99 23.77
C LEU A 155 -6.76 2.04 24.78
N LEU A 156 -7.67 2.61 25.58
CA LEU A 156 -7.32 3.53 26.66
C LEU A 156 -6.50 2.84 27.76
N THR A 157 -6.77 1.57 28.08
CA THR A 157 -5.96 0.86 29.08
C THR A 157 -4.53 0.57 28.63
N ARG A 158 -4.29 0.53 27.31
CA ARG A 158 -2.96 0.31 26.71
C ARG A 158 -2.24 1.63 26.39
N ALA A 159 -2.92 2.75 26.55
CA ALA A 159 -2.37 4.06 26.25
C ALA A 159 -1.40 4.52 27.35
N PRO A 160 -0.24 5.12 26.99
CA PRO A 160 0.72 5.60 27.98
C PRO A 160 0.11 6.64 28.92
N GLY A 161 0.32 6.45 30.23
CA GLY A 161 -0.15 7.37 31.26
C GLY A 161 -1.64 7.29 31.56
N LEU A 162 -2.43 6.47 30.85
CA LEU A 162 -3.84 6.27 31.14
C LEU A 162 -4.08 5.06 32.03
N THR A 163 -5.04 5.19 32.93
CA THR A 163 -5.51 4.08 33.75
C THR A 163 -7.03 4.14 33.85
N VAL A 164 -7.67 2.99 33.68
CA VAL A 164 -9.12 2.86 33.82
C VAL A 164 -9.41 2.08 35.09
N MET A 165 -10.09 2.73 36.02
CA MET A 165 -10.52 2.13 37.28
C MET A 165 -11.73 1.20 37.08
N ASN A 166 -11.99 0.33 38.06
CA ASN A 166 -13.08 -0.65 37.98
C ASN A 166 -14.48 -0.01 37.86
N ASP A 167 -14.66 1.20 38.39
CA ASP A 167 -15.88 2.00 38.31
C ASP A 167 -16.05 2.70 36.94
N GLY A 168 -15.06 2.59 36.05
CA GLY A 168 -15.04 3.26 34.75
C GLY A 168 -14.37 4.64 34.77
N THR A 169 -13.85 5.09 35.91
CA THR A 169 -13.13 6.36 36.02
C THR A 169 -11.80 6.27 35.26
N ILE A 170 -11.59 7.21 34.33
CA ILE A 170 -10.35 7.34 33.56
C ILE A 170 -9.44 8.34 34.27
N GLN A 171 -8.20 7.94 34.50
CA GLN A 171 -7.17 8.76 35.11
C GLN A 171 -6.01 8.97 34.14
N LEU A 172 -5.39 10.14 34.19
CA LEU A 172 -4.16 10.47 33.46
C LEU A 172 -3.05 10.73 34.47
N ASN A 173 -1.97 9.97 34.41
CA ASN A 173 -0.83 10.04 35.32
C ASN A 173 -1.25 10.03 36.81
N GLY A 174 -2.25 9.20 37.15
CA GLY A 174 -2.80 9.05 38.50
C GLY A 174 -3.77 10.15 38.95
N LYS A 175 -4.08 11.14 38.10
CA LYS A 175 -5.05 12.20 38.41
C LYS A 175 -6.41 11.88 37.80
N ALA A 176 -7.45 11.95 38.61
CA ALA A 176 -8.85 11.87 38.17
C ALA A 176 -9.34 13.24 37.66
N GLY A 177 -10.43 13.25 36.89
CA GLY A 177 -10.97 14.48 36.29
C GLY A 177 -10.47 14.76 34.87
N VAL A 178 -10.18 13.70 34.11
CA VAL A 178 -9.79 13.80 32.70
C VAL A 178 -11.02 14.07 31.85
N THR A 179 -10.94 15.05 30.97
CA THR A 179 -12.01 15.36 30.02
C THR A 179 -11.88 14.47 28.78
N VAL A 180 -12.95 13.77 28.39
CA VAL A 180 -12.95 12.91 27.20
C VAL A 180 -13.77 13.52 26.07
N MET A 181 -13.16 13.61 24.89
CA MET A 181 -13.77 14.05 23.65
C MET A 181 -13.92 12.89 22.68
N LEU A 182 -15.02 12.92 21.91
CA LEU A 182 -15.22 12.08 20.74
C LEU A 182 -15.24 12.98 19.51
N ASP A 183 -14.33 12.75 18.57
CA ASP A 183 -14.21 13.55 17.33
C ASP A 183 -14.10 15.06 17.58
N GLY A 184 -13.39 15.48 18.64
CA GLY A 184 -13.22 16.88 19.02
C GLY A 184 -14.41 17.52 19.74
N LYS A 185 -15.44 16.75 20.11
CA LYS A 185 -16.59 17.21 20.89
C LYS A 185 -16.55 16.66 22.31
N LEU A 186 -16.79 17.51 23.30
CA LEU A 186 -16.85 17.12 24.72
C LEU A 186 -17.95 16.09 24.95
N THR A 187 -17.64 15.09 25.78
CA THR A 187 -18.61 14.06 26.18
C THR A 187 -19.17 14.39 27.55
N TYR A 188 -20.49 14.56 27.65
CA TYR A 188 -21.19 14.89 28.91
C TYR A 188 -21.76 13.64 29.60
N LEU A 189 -21.10 12.50 29.45
CA LEU A 189 -21.50 11.24 30.07
C LEU A 189 -20.84 11.10 31.44
N SER A 190 -21.53 10.45 32.39
CA SER A 190 -20.88 9.98 33.61
C SER A 190 -19.77 8.97 33.30
N SER A 191 -18.79 8.80 34.19
CA SER A 191 -17.68 7.85 34.02
C SER A 191 -18.15 6.43 33.66
N SER A 192 -19.22 5.96 34.31
CA SER A 192 -19.79 4.63 34.08
C SER A 192 -20.47 4.51 32.70
N GLN A 193 -21.20 5.54 32.27
CA GLN A 193 -21.83 5.60 30.94
C GLN A 193 -20.79 5.68 29.83
N LEU A 194 -19.74 6.50 30.03
CA LEU A 194 -18.63 6.60 29.08
C LEU A 194 -17.89 5.28 28.98
N ALA A 195 -17.56 4.64 30.10
CA ALA A 195 -16.92 3.32 30.09
C ALA A 195 -17.78 2.26 29.39
N THR A 196 -19.11 2.34 29.53
CA THR A 196 -20.06 1.45 28.85
C THR A 196 -20.05 1.69 27.33
N LEU A 197 -20.07 2.95 26.89
CA LEU A 197 -19.99 3.35 25.48
C LEU A 197 -18.66 2.91 24.85
N LEU A 198 -17.54 3.15 25.52
CA LEU A 198 -16.23 2.81 25.00
C LEU A 198 -15.99 1.29 24.97
N ARG A 199 -16.63 0.54 25.87
CA ARG A 199 -16.61 -0.93 25.87
C ARG A 199 -17.45 -1.54 24.76
N SER A 200 -18.49 -0.86 24.28
CA SER A 200 -19.27 -1.29 23.11
C SER A 200 -18.71 -0.77 21.79
N THR A 201 -17.79 0.19 21.81
CA THR A 201 -17.17 0.75 20.61
C THR A 201 -16.00 -0.12 20.17
N ASN A 202 -16.04 -0.61 18.94
CA ASN A 202 -15.00 -1.47 18.36
C ASN A 202 -13.73 -0.67 18.02
N SER A 203 -12.55 -1.20 18.31
CA SER A 203 -11.27 -0.55 18.00
C SER A 203 -11.05 -0.28 16.51
N SER A 204 -11.65 -1.06 15.62
CA SER A 204 -11.57 -0.88 14.16
C SER A 204 -12.22 0.42 13.67
N GLN A 205 -13.12 0.99 14.48
CA GLN A 205 -13.77 2.27 14.22
C GLN A 205 -12.95 3.46 14.72
N ILE A 206 -11.86 3.21 15.46
CA ILE A 206 -11.00 4.24 16.02
C ILE A 206 -9.83 4.45 15.06
N LYS A 207 -9.63 5.71 14.66
CA LYS A 207 -8.47 6.13 13.89
C LYS A 207 -7.27 6.34 14.81
N SER A 208 -7.46 7.15 15.84
CA SER A 208 -6.37 7.52 16.76
C SER A 208 -6.89 7.97 18.11
N ILE A 209 -6.04 7.88 19.13
CA ILE A 209 -6.29 8.41 20.46
C ILE A 209 -5.26 9.49 20.74
N GLU A 210 -5.74 10.67 21.07
CA GLU A 210 -4.91 11.84 21.37
C GLU A 210 -4.98 12.13 22.86
N ILE A 211 -3.82 12.24 23.50
CA ILE A 211 -3.68 12.49 24.93
C ILE A 211 -2.97 13.83 25.08
N MET A 212 -3.66 14.80 25.68
CA MET A 212 -3.17 16.14 25.91
C MET A 212 -3.05 16.35 27.42
N THR A 213 -1.80 16.45 27.90
CA THR A 213 -1.53 16.74 29.32
C THR A 213 -1.72 18.23 29.64
N HIS A 214 -1.59 19.09 28.64
CA HIS A 214 -1.83 20.53 28.71
C HIS A 214 -2.92 20.88 27.69
N PRO A 215 -4.21 20.91 28.08
CA PRO A 215 -5.29 21.18 27.16
C PRO A 215 -5.19 22.62 26.60
N PRO A 216 -5.68 22.87 25.37
CA PRO A 216 -5.76 24.23 24.84
C PRO A 216 -6.66 25.12 25.71
N VAL A 217 -6.34 26.42 25.79
CA VAL A 217 -7.06 27.42 26.60
C VAL A 217 -8.58 27.41 26.40
N LYS A 218 -9.06 27.06 25.19
CA LYS A 218 -10.49 26.93 24.87
C LYS A 218 -11.22 25.86 25.69
N PHE A 219 -10.50 24.88 26.25
CA PHE A 219 -11.05 23.70 26.93
C PHE A 219 -10.59 23.57 28.40
N ASP A 220 -9.83 24.54 28.90
CA ASP A 220 -9.22 24.54 30.25
C ASP A 220 -10.26 24.48 31.39
N ALA A 221 -11.52 24.83 31.11
CA ALA A 221 -12.59 24.88 32.11
C ALA A 221 -13.23 23.52 32.46
N SER A 222 -12.89 22.41 31.78
CA SER A 222 -13.65 21.15 31.88
C SER A 222 -13.00 20.05 32.72
N GLY A 223 -11.71 20.15 33.06
CA GLY A 223 -11.03 19.15 33.90
C GLY A 223 -9.54 19.43 34.10
N SER A 224 -9.08 19.33 35.34
CA SER A 224 -7.72 19.72 35.77
C SER A 224 -6.63 18.67 35.48
N ALA A 225 -7.01 17.45 35.07
CA ALA A 225 -6.07 16.33 34.91
C ALA A 225 -5.58 16.11 33.47
N GLY A 226 -6.18 16.78 32.48
CA GLY A 226 -5.85 16.67 31.05
C GLY A 226 -7.05 16.33 30.18
N LEU A 227 -6.80 16.18 28.88
CA LEU A 227 -7.82 15.94 27.87
C LEU A 227 -7.46 14.74 26.98
N ILE A 228 -8.42 13.87 26.73
CA ILE A 228 -8.30 12.74 25.79
C ILE A 228 -9.27 12.98 24.64
N ASN A 229 -8.81 12.88 23.40
CA ASN A 229 -9.66 12.93 22.23
C ASN A 229 -9.59 11.60 21.46
N ILE A 230 -10.72 10.91 21.38
CA ILE A 230 -10.86 9.65 20.63
C ILE A 230 -11.38 10.02 19.24
N ILE A 231 -10.55 9.83 18.24
CA ILE A 231 -10.87 10.16 16.86
C ILE A 231 -11.38 8.91 16.17
N SER A 232 -12.62 8.96 15.72
CA SER A 232 -13.23 7.90 14.91
C SER A 232 -12.65 7.91 13.50
N LYS A 233 -12.63 6.75 12.86
CA LYS A 233 -12.30 6.63 11.43
C LYS A 233 -13.39 7.32 10.62
N LYS A 234 -12.99 8.38 9.91
CA LYS A 234 -13.84 9.09 8.94
C LYS A 234 -13.42 8.70 7.54
N ASN A 235 -14.37 8.27 6.71
CA ASN A 235 -14.07 8.07 5.31
C ASN A 235 -14.10 9.42 4.57
N LYS A 236 -13.01 9.71 3.85
CA LYS A 236 -12.86 10.92 3.03
C LYS A 236 -13.16 10.68 1.55
N GLU A 237 -13.30 9.43 1.13
CA GLU A 237 -13.57 9.08 -0.26
C GLU A 237 -15.03 9.37 -0.63
N LEU A 238 -15.23 9.84 -1.86
CA LEU A 238 -16.56 10.02 -2.44
C LEU A 238 -17.19 8.65 -2.74
N GLY A 239 -18.48 8.54 -2.47
CA GLY A 239 -19.27 7.33 -2.72
C GLY A 239 -19.78 6.67 -1.43
N SER A 240 -20.35 5.49 -1.61
CA SER A 240 -20.84 4.61 -0.55
C SER A 240 -19.72 3.71 -0.07
N ASN A 241 -19.54 3.64 1.23
CA ASN A 241 -18.63 2.69 1.84
C ASN A 241 -19.19 2.21 3.17
N GLY A 242 -18.73 1.05 3.59
CA GLY A 242 -19.13 0.49 4.86
C GLY A 242 -18.14 -0.56 5.34
N THR A 243 -18.28 -0.92 6.60
CA THR A 243 -17.49 -1.96 7.23
C THR A 243 -18.41 -2.73 8.15
N VAL A 244 -18.37 -4.05 8.02
CA VAL A 244 -19.00 -4.97 8.96
C VAL A 244 -17.87 -5.64 9.72
N THR A 245 -17.94 -5.63 11.04
CA THR A 245 -17.00 -6.32 11.91
C THR A 245 -17.75 -7.35 12.74
N ALA A 246 -17.13 -8.51 12.91
CA ALA A 246 -17.60 -9.56 13.78
C ALA A 246 -16.37 -10.14 14.48
N ASP A 247 -16.35 -10.00 15.80
CA ASP A 247 -15.25 -10.42 16.64
C ASP A 247 -15.79 -11.43 17.66
N ALA A 248 -15.11 -12.57 17.80
CA ALA A 248 -15.40 -13.55 18.83
C ALA A 248 -14.12 -13.88 19.59
N ALA A 249 -14.23 -14.00 20.92
CA ALA A 249 -13.12 -14.36 21.77
C ALA A 249 -13.57 -15.39 22.80
N LEU A 250 -12.80 -16.46 22.95
CA LEU A 250 -13.05 -17.52 23.93
C LEU A 250 -11.98 -17.45 25.02
N GLY A 251 -12.41 -17.11 26.24
CA GLY A 251 -11.62 -17.25 27.46
C GLY A 251 -12.33 -18.19 28.43
N ARG A 252 -12.66 -17.69 29.64
CA ARG A 252 -13.57 -18.41 30.55
C ARG A 252 -15.02 -18.43 30.05
N PHE A 253 -15.42 -17.42 29.29
CA PHE A 253 -16.71 -17.32 28.63
C PHE A 253 -16.51 -16.88 27.18
N LEU A 254 -17.43 -17.29 26.30
CA LEU A 254 -17.51 -16.74 24.95
C LEU A 254 -17.91 -15.26 25.04
N LYS A 255 -17.22 -14.44 24.26
CA LYS A 255 -17.54 -13.04 24.01
C LYS A 255 -17.74 -12.84 22.53
N ALA A 256 -18.74 -12.05 22.16
CA ALA A 256 -19.04 -11.74 20.78
C ALA A 256 -19.35 -10.26 20.64
N ASN A 257 -18.76 -9.62 19.64
CA ASN A 257 -19.04 -8.23 19.29
C ASN A 257 -19.30 -8.15 17.80
N THR A 258 -20.30 -7.37 17.40
CA THR A 258 -20.56 -7.07 16.00
C THR A 258 -20.68 -5.57 15.80
N GLY A 259 -20.18 -5.08 14.68
CA GLY A 259 -20.20 -3.68 14.32
C GLY A 259 -20.62 -3.52 12.86
N LEU A 260 -21.44 -2.52 12.60
CA LEU A 260 -21.80 -2.06 11.27
C LEU A 260 -21.49 -0.57 11.21
N SER A 261 -20.70 -0.17 10.22
CA SER A 261 -20.45 1.22 9.90
C SER A 261 -20.79 1.43 8.44
N ILE A 262 -21.60 2.44 8.15
CA ILE A 262 -21.99 2.85 6.80
C ILE A 262 -21.73 4.34 6.66
N ASN A 263 -21.22 4.74 5.50
CA ASN A 263 -20.95 6.13 5.18
C ASN A 263 -21.23 6.39 3.71
N GLN A 264 -22.04 7.40 3.43
CA GLN A 264 -22.33 7.92 2.11
C GLN A 264 -21.77 9.34 2.01
N ARG A 265 -20.73 9.54 1.19
CA ARG A 265 -20.14 10.87 0.98
C ARG A 265 -20.32 11.33 -0.46
N SER A 266 -21.01 12.44 -0.64
CA SER A 266 -21.11 13.21 -1.88
C SER A 266 -20.27 14.48 -1.79
N LYS A 267 -20.18 15.27 -2.88
CA LYS A 267 -19.34 16.49 -2.95
C LYS A 267 -19.66 17.55 -1.89
N LYS A 268 -20.88 17.58 -1.34
CA LYS A 268 -21.34 18.57 -0.35
C LYS A 268 -22.00 17.96 0.88
N ILE A 269 -22.29 16.67 0.87
CA ILE A 269 -23.07 16.01 1.92
C ILE A 269 -22.33 14.74 2.32
N ASN A 270 -22.17 14.52 3.61
CA ASN A 270 -21.73 13.27 4.18
C ASN A 270 -22.80 12.76 5.14
N VAL A 271 -23.25 11.52 4.99
CA VAL A 271 -24.16 10.88 5.93
C VAL A 271 -23.51 9.60 6.42
N PHE A 272 -23.51 9.37 7.72
CA PHE A 272 -22.93 8.16 8.29
C PHE A 272 -23.79 7.58 9.41
N GLY A 273 -23.67 6.28 9.58
CA GLY A 273 -24.36 5.50 10.60
C GLY A 273 -23.45 4.41 11.13
N ILE A 274 -23.47 4.21 12.43
CA ILE A 274 -22.72 3.17 13.12
C ILE A 274 -23.68 2.48 14.09
N TYR A 275 -23.63 1.16 14.09
CA TYR A 275 -24.30 0.30 15.05
C TYR A 275 -23.30 -0.70 15.60
N ASN A 276 -23.30 -0.88 16.92
CA ASN A 276 -22.48 -1.86 17.60
C ASN A 276 -23.35 -2.68 18.55
N TYR A 277 -23.12 -3.99 18.54
CA TYR A 277 -23.66 -4.93 19.51
C TYR A 277 -22.50 -5.64 20.21
N ALA A 278 -22.61 -5.74 21.53
CA ALA A 278 -21.58 -6.35 22.35
C ALA A 278 -22.23 -7.27 23.38
N ASP A 279 -21.90 -8.57 23.34
CA ASP A 279 -22.21 -9.55 24.39
C ASP A 279 -20.90 -10.00 25.04
N ASN A 280 -20.62 -9.39 26.18
CA ASN A 280 -19.38 -9.57 26.92
C ASN A 280 -19.67 -10.07 28.34
N LYS A 281 -19.06 -11.19 28.72
CA LYS A 281 -19.01 -11.66 30.11
C LYS A 281 -17.61 -11.48 30.69
N ARG A 282 -17.52 -10.87 31.86
CA ARG A 282 -16.27 -10.69 32.61
C ARG A 282 -16.34 -11.51 33.90
N TYR A 283 -15.32 -12.32 34.13
CA TYR A 283 -15.10 -13.00 35.40
C TYR A 283 -14.03 -12.23 36.19
N GLY A 284 -14.32 -11.89 37.43
CA GLY A 284 -13.39 -11.24 38.35
C GLY A 284 -13.17 -12.13 39.57
N VAL A 285 -11.92 -12.21 40.02
CA VAL A 285 -11.55 -12.83 41.29
C VAL A 285 -10.90 -11.76 42.15
N LEU A 286 -11.42 -11.59 43.37
CA LEU A 286 -10.84 -10.75 44.39
C LEU A 286 -10.34 -11.66 45.51
N ASN A 287 -9.02 -11.73 45.67
CA ASN A 287 -8.40 -12.35 46.83
C ASN A 287 -8.02 -11.24 47.81
N LEU A 288 -8.37 -11.43 49.08
CA LEU A 288 -8.21 -10.43 50.12
C LEU A 288 -7.60 -11.10 51.34
N ASP A 289 -6.36 -10.75 51.65
CA ASP A 289 -5.67 -11.22 52.85
C ASP A 289 -5.56 -10.07 53.85
N ARG A 290 -6.13 -10.26 55.04
CA ARG A 290 -6.14 -9.25 56.12
C ARG A 290 -5.55 -9.84 57.39
N ALA A 291 -4.47 -9.25 57.87
CA ALA A 291 -4.01 -9.46 59.25
C ALA A 291 -4.76 -8.49 60.16
N VAL A 292 -5.51 -9.03 61.12
CA VAL A 292 -6.21 -8.26 62.14
C VAL A 292 -5.48 -8.47 63.46
N SER A 293 -4.84 -7.41 63.96
CA SER A 293 -4.25 -7.40 65.29
C SER A 293 -5.28 -6.90 66.30
N SER A 294 -5.61 -7.77 67.26
CA SER A 294 -6.23 -7.40 68.52
C SER A 294 -5.13 -7.16 69.57
N LEU A 295 -5.42 -6.46 70.65
CA LEU A 295 -4.48 -6.14 71.75
C LEU A 295 -3.73 -7.38 72.31
N HIS A 296 -4.21 -8.61 72.06
CA HIS A 296 -3.60 -9.86 72.55
C HIS A 296 -3.44 -10.97 71.50
N ASP A 297 -3.91 -10.82 70.25
CA ASP A 297 -3.85 -11.88 69.23
C ASP A 297 -3.67 -11.34 67.80
N LEU A 298 -2.90 -12.07 66.99
CA LEU A 298 -2.76 -11.85 65.56
C LEU A 298 -3.60 -12.89 64.81
N SER A 299 -4.62 -12.44 64.07
CA SER A 299 -5.45 -13.34 63.26
C SER A 299 -5.35 -12.97 61.77
N ASN A 300 -5.20 -13.99 60.91
CA ASN A 300 -5.15 -13.80 59.47
C ASN A 300 -6.48 -14.26 58.86
N ILE A 301 -7.12 -13.39 58.10
CA ILE A 301 -8.35 -13.66 57.35
C ILE A 301 -8.01 -13.65 55.87
N GLY A 302 -8.12 -14.81 55.23
CA GLY A 302 -8.11 -14.95 53.78
C GLY A 302 -9.55 -15.00 53.25
N GLN A 303 -9.88 -14.15 52.28
CA GLN A 303 -11.20 -14.12 51.64
C GLN A 303 -11.03 -14.14 50.12
N GLN A 304 -11.75 -15.04 49.45
CA GLN A 304 -11.86 -15.07 47.99
C GLN A 304 -13.30 -14.77 47.56
N SER A 305 -13.47 -13.77 46.70
CA SER A 305 -14.75 -13.41 46.11
C SER A 305 -14.68 -13.52 44.59
N ASN A 306 -15.63 -14.26 44.02
CA ASN A 306 -15.75 -14.43 42.58
C ASN A 306 -16.96 -13.64 42.09
N SER A 307 -16.78 -12.81 41.06
CA SER A 307 -17.86 -12.05 40.44
C SER A 307 -17.95 -12.34 38.95
N THR A 308 -19.17 -12.41 38.43
CA THR A 308 -19.42 -12.47 36.99
C THR A 308 -20.30 -11.30 36.60
N THR A 309 -19.80 -10.47 35.68
CA THR A 309 -20.56 -9.35 35.12
C THR A 309 -20.91 -9.69 33.67
N LYS A 310 -22.20 -9.58 33.32
CA LYS A 310 -22.67 -9.68 31.94
C LYS A 310 -22.99 -8.28 31.44
N ASN A 311 -22.43 -7.92 30.29
CA ASN A 311 -22.70 -6.69 29.57
C ASN A 311 -23.25 -7.04 28.19
N LEU A 312 -24.56 -6.81 28.01
CA LEU A 312 -25.21 -6.88 26.72
C LEU A 312 -25.60 -5.47 26.32
N ASN A 313 -24.89 -4.91 25.34
CA ASN A 313 -24.99 -3.50 25.00
C ASN A 313 -25.32 -3.35 23.51
N HIS A 314 -26.19 -2.38 23.21
CA HIS A 314 -26.42 -1.86 21.88
C HIS A 314 -26.01 -0.40 21.85
N THR A 315 -25.28 0.01 20.83
CA THR A 315 -24.84 1.40 20.66
C THR A 315 -25.07 1.82 19.23
N TYR A 316 -25.65 3.00 19.04
CA TYR A 316 -25.92 3.56 17.74
C TYR A 316 -25.41 4.99 17.68
N LYS A 317 -24.88 5.39 16.52
CA LYS A 317 -24.44 6.75 16.22
C LYS A 317 -24.82 7.04 14.77
N ALA A 318 -25.48 8.15 14.51
CA ALA A 318 -25.75 8.62 13.17
C ALA A 318 -25.39 10.10 13.06
N GLY A 319 -25.03 10.56 11.86
CA GLY A 319 -24.68 11.94 11.64
C GLY A 319 -24.75 12.33 10.17
N MET A 320 -24.88 13.64 9.95
CA MET A 320 -24.85 14.26 8.64
C MET A 320 -24.02 15.53 8.70
N ASP A 321 -23.10 15.67 7.75
CA ASP A 321 -22.28 16.86 7.55
C ASP A 321 -22.66 17.50 6.19
N TYR A 322 -22.75 18.82 6.14
CA TYR A 322 -23.00 19.59 4.92
C TYR A 322 -21.92 20.66 4.72
N ASP A 323 -21.19 20.57 3.61
CA ASP A 323 -20.11 21.49 3.25
C ASP A 323 -20.68 22.69 2.47
N ILE A 324 -20.74 23.85 3.13
CA ILE A 324 -21.34 25.08 2.57
C ILE A 324 -20.41 25.74 1.52
N ASN A 325 -19.08 25.71 1.70
CA ASN A 325 -18.09 26.27 0.75
C ASN A 325 -16.69 25.62 0.89
N LYS A 326 -15.87 25.66 -0.19
CA LYS A 326 -14.51 25.05 -0.26
C LYS A 326 -13.45 25.64 0.69
N THR A 327 -13.74 26.74 1.38
CA THR A 327 -12.77 27.49 2.20
C THR A 327 -12.93 27.33 3.71
N ASN A 328 -13.92 26.57 4.20
CA ASN A 328 -14.03 26.24 5.62
C ASN A 328 -13.93 24.72 5.79
N THR A 329 -12.71 24.25 6.10
CA THR A 329 -12.40 22.89 6.60
C THR A 329 -12.25 22.89 8.10
#